data_AF-A0A531K0F9-F1
#
_entry.id   AF-A0A531K0F9-F1
#
_cell.length_a   1.000
_cell.length_b   1.000
_cell.length_c   1.000
_cell.angle_alpha   90.00
_cell.angle_beta   90.00
_cell.angle_gamma   90.00
#
_symmetry.space_group_name_H-M   'P 1'
#
loop_
_entity.id
_entity.type
_entity.pdbx_description
1 polymer ?
#
loop_
_entity_poly.entity_id
_entity_poly.type
_entity_poly.pdbx_seq_one_letter_code
_entity_poly.pdbx_strand_id
1 'polypeptide(L)'
;LATSFRLQAATALLFAVAAFATTSNALSVPRLWPVQAAYEAEAGDQAAHPGDRAVYPGDQAVYRLLQMNLRFNNPTPEKVLSLIGRTQPDVITLDEVSDMWKAKLGLLASAYPHRILCPYPNGVFGV
;
A
#
# COMPACT_ATOMS: atom_id res chain seq x y z
N LEU A 1 -44.25 -16.71 18.81
CA LEU A 1 -43.39 -15.50 18.91
C LEU A 1 -42.13 -15.52 18.03
N ALA A 2 -41.84 -16.56 17.21
CA ALA A 2 -40.54 -16.69 16.51
C ALA A 2 -40.65 -16.81 14.97
N THR A 3 -41.48 -15.97 14.33
CA THR A 3 -41.75 -16.08 12.88
C THR A 3 -41.61 -14.79 12.08
N SER A 4 -41.80 -13.60 12.67
CA SER A 4 -41.82 -12.33 11.94
C SER A 4 -40.45 -11.82 11.44
N PHE A 5 -39.34 -12.29 12.03
CA PHE A 5 -38.01 -11.74 11.73
C PHE A 5 -37.07 -12.70 10.98
N ARG A 6 -37.57 -13.85 10.53
CA ARG A 6 -36.74 -14.85 9.83
C ARG A 6 -36.17 -14.32 8.52
N LEU A 7 -36.96 -13.56 7.76
CA LEU A 7 -36.51 -12.96 6.51
C LEU A 7 -35.42 -11.92 6.76
N GLN A 8 -35.62 -11.03 7.73
CA GLN A 8 -34.64 -10.01 8.09
C GLN A 8 -33.33 -10.62 8.59
N ALA A 9 -33.40 -11.68 9.40
CA ALA A 9 -32.23 -12.42 9.86
C ALA A 9 -31.48 -13.09 8.71
N ALA A 10 -32.19 -13.68 7.73
CA ALA A 10 -31.58 -14.25 6.55
C ALA A 10 -30.89 -13.18 5.68
N THR A 11 -31.52 -12.02 5.49
CA THR A 11 -30.92 -10.91 4.74
C THR A 11 -29.68 -10.37 5.46
N ALA A 12 -29.73 -10.18 6.78
CA ALA A 12 -28.60 -9.74 7.58
C ALA A 12 -27.44 -10.75 7.52
N LEU A 13 -27.73 -12.05 7.59
CA LEU A 13 -26.74 -13.11 7.47
C LEU A 13 -26.07 -13.11 6.08
N LEU A 14 -26.85 -12.93 5.02
CA LEU A 14 -26.33 -12.82 3.66
C LEU A 14 -25.38 -11.62 3.50
N PHE A 15 -25.75 -10.44 4.02
CA PHE A 15 -24.88 -9.26 4.01
C PHE A 15 -23.61 -9.48 4.82
N ALA A 16 -23.71 -10.09 6.01
CA ALA A 16 -22.56 -10.38 6.86
C ALA A 16 -21.58 -11.35 6.17
N VAL A 17 -22.09 -12.41 5.54
CA VAL A 17 -21.27 -13.36 4.78
C VAL A 17 -20.62 -12.69 3.57
N ALA A 18 -21.35 -11.86 2.82
CA ALA A 18 -20.80 -11.13 1.69
C ALA A 18 -19.69 -10.15 2.11
N ALA A 19 -19.91 -9.37 3.17
CA ALA A 19 -18.91 -8.45 3.71
C ALA A 19 -17.67 -9.19 4.24
N PHE A 20 -17.87 -10.30 4.93
CA PHE A 20 -16.75 -11.14 5.40
C PHE A 20 -15.97 -11.73 4.23
N ALA A 21 -16.64 -12.20 3.18
CA ALA A 21 -15.99 -12.71 1.97
C ALA A 21 -15.18 -11.63 1.23
N THR A 22 -15.66 -10.37 1.22
CA THR A 22 -14.93 -9.26 0.57
C THR A 22 -13.68 -8.81 1.33
N THR A 23 -13.58 -9.11 2.63
CA THR A 23 -12.46 -8.67 3.49
C THR A 23 -11.49 -9.80 3.84
N SER A 24 -11.88 -11.05 3.59
CA SER A 24 -11.09 -12.22 3.94
C SER A 24 -10.26 -12.72 2.77
N ASN A 25 -8.93 -12.66 2.91
CA ASN A 25 -7.98 -13.31 1.99
C ASN A 25 -8.03 -14.86 2.07
N ALA A 26 -8.91 -15.44 2.88
CA ALA A 26 -9.03 -16.90 3.07
C ALA A 26 -9.84 -17.58 1.95
N LEU A 27 -10.65 -16.83 1.20
CA LEU A 27 -11.37 -17.33 0.03
C LEU A 27 -10.65 -16.81 -1.21
N SER A 28 -9.59 -17.50 -1.61
CA SER A 28 -8.87 -17.25 -2.86
C SER A 28 -9.77 -17.56 -4.05
N VAL A 29 -10.74 -16.71 -4.35
CA VAL A 29 -11.52 -16.77 -5.59
C VAL A 29 -10.65 -16.10 -6.65
N PRO A 30 -9.98 -16.85 -7.56
CA PRO A 30 -8.84 -16.34 -8.34
C PRO A 30 -9.21 -15.33 -9.45
N ARG A 31 -10.40 -14.72 -9.40
CA ARG A 31 -10.98 -13.98 -10.53
C ARG A 31 -11.82 -12.76 -10.19
N LEU A 32 -12.15 -12.53 -8.91
CA LEU A 32 -13.06 -11.43 -8.53
C LEU A 32 -12.39 -10.26 -7.80
N TRP A 33 -11.19 -10.46 -7.27
CA TRP A 33 -10.41 -9.40 -6.63
C TRP A 33 -8.93 -9.59 -6.94
N PRO A 34 -8.44 -9.07 -8.08
CA PRO A 34 -7.02 -8.75 -8.12
C PRO A 34 -6.80 -7.72 -7.01
N VAL A 35 -5.88 -8.01 -6.10
CA VAL A 35 -5.36 -7.01 -5.19
C VAL A 35 -4.72 -5.94 -6.09
N GLN A 36 -5.43 -4.83 -6.31
CA GLN A 36 -4.98 -3.72 -7.16
C GLN A 36 -3.73 -3.01 -6.61
N ALA A 37 -3.24 -3.42 -5.44
CA ALA A 37 -2.00 -2.93 -4.86
C ALA A 37 -0.74 -3.60 -5.45
N ALA A 38 -0.87 -4.67 -6.23
CA ALA A 38 0.20 -5.17 -7.08
C ALA A 38 0.02 -4.57 -8.48
N TYR A 39 0.69 -3.45 -8.76
CA TYR A 39 0.85 -3.00 -10.13
C TYR A 39 1.85 -3.92 -10.81
N GLU A 40 1.37 -4.86 -11.62
CA GLU A 40 2.18 -5.46 -12.68
C GLU A 40 2.15 -4.48 -13.85
N ALA A 41 3.31 -3.98 -14.25
CA ALA A 41 3.41 -3.11 -15.42
C ALA A 41 2.98 -3.92 -16.66
N GLU A 42 1.90 -3.52 -17.32
CA GLU A 42 1.59 -4.05 -18.64
C GLU A 42 2.66 -3.60 -19.63
N ALA A 43 3.23 -4.56 -20.37
CA ALA A 43 4.10 -4.30 -21.50
C ALA A 43 3.32 -3.50 -22.56
N GLY A 44 3.51 -2.18 -22.59
CA GLY A 44 2.82 -1.30 -23.52
C GLY A 44 3.36 -1.44 -24.94
N ASP A 45 2.62 -2.13 -25.82
CA ASP A 45 2.95 -2.28 -27.23
C ASP A 45 2.63 -1.04 -28.10
N GLN A 46 2.09 0.05 -27.54
CA GLN A 46 1.68 1.22 -28.33
C GLN A 46 2.13 2.55 -27.73
N ALA A 47 2.83 3.34 -28.56
CA ALA A 47 3.16 4.73 -28.30
C ALA A 47 1.87 5.56 -28.15
N ALA A 48 1.69 6.18 -26.98
CA ALA A 48 0.49 6.95 -26.65
C ALA A 48 0.41 8.27 -27.46
N HIS A 49 1.54 8.82 -27.91
CA HIS A 49 1.58 10.07 -28.68
C HIS A 49 2.48 10.01 -29.94
N PRO A 50 2.14 10.77 -31.01
CA PRO A 50 2.99 10.89 -32.18
C PRO A 50 4.26 11.67 -31.83
N GLY A 51 5.38 10.96 -31.70
CA GLY A 51 6.68 11.52 -31.28
C GLY A 51 7.38 10.69 -30.20
N ASP A 52 6.64 9.81 -29.53
CA ASP A 52 7.21 8.88 -28.54
C ASP A 52 7.99 7.78 -29.27
N ARG A 53 9.19 7.44 -28.77
CA ARG A 53 9.91 6.24 -29.23
C ARG A 53 9.12 5.02 -28.77
N ALA A 54 8.95 4.04 -29.66
CA ALA A 54 8.44 2.73 -29.27
C ALA A 54 9.30 2.20 -28.12
N VAL A 55 8.74 2.16 -26.91
CA VAL A 55 9.43 1.59 -25.76
C VAL A 55 9.25 0.08 -25.89
N TYR A 56 10.32 -0.62 -26.25
CA TYR A 56 10.28 -2.08 -26.23
C TYR A 56 9.86 -2.55 -24.83
N PRO A 57 9.15 -3.70 -24.69
CA PRO A 57 8.76 -4.22 -23.37
C PRO A 57 9.91 -4.36 -22.36
N GLY A 58 11.16 -4.45 -22.85
CA GLY A 58 12.39 -4.46 -22.03
C GLY A 58 13.03 -3.09 -21.75
N ASP A 59 12.54 -2.01 -22.37
CA ASP A 59 13.04 -0.63 -22.22
C ASP A 59 12.16 0.23 -21.27
N GLN A 60 11.04 -0.31 -20.77
CA GLN A 60 10.22 0.40 -19.78
C GLN A 60 10.89 0.32 -18.41
N ALA A 61 11.29 1.47 -17.87
CA ALA A 61 11.80 1.55 -16.51
C ALA A 61 10.68 1.16 -15.52
N VAL A 62 10.86 0.04 -14.82
CA VAL A 62 9.95 -0.43 -13.78
C VAL A 62 10.46 0.04 -12.42
N TYR A 63 9.60 0.71 -11.66
CA TYR A 63 9.90 1.20 -10.32
C TYR A 63 8.94 0.59 -9.29
N ARG A 64 9.46 0.28 -8.11
CA ARG A 64 8.70 -0.20 -6.96
C ARG A 64 8.41 0.95 -6.00
N LEU A 65 7.12 1.24 -5.79
CA LEU A 65 6.66 2.18 -4.78
C LEU A 65 6.23 1.43 -3.52
N LEU A 66 6.74 1.85 -2.35
CA LEU A 66 6.21 1.46 -1.05
C LEU A 66 5.54 2.66 -0.38
N GLN A 67 4.23 2.58 -0.16
CA GLN A 67 3.46 3.57 0.59
C GLN A 67 2.92 2.97 1.88
N MET A 68 3.10 3.65 3.02
CA MET A 68 2.60 3.17 4.31
C MET A 68 2.43 4.28 5.34
N ASN A 69 1.34 4.21 6.11
CA ASN A 69 1.23 4.95 7.37
C ASN A 69 1.99 4.19 8.46
N LEU A 70 2.90 4.90 9.13
CA LEU A 70 3.81 4.29 10.09
C LEU A 70 3.21 4.02 11.46
N ARG A 71 2.10 4.70 11.80
CA ARG A 71 1.67 5.01 13.17
C ARG A 71 2.78 5.75 13.93
N PHE A 72 2.53 6.98 14.35
CA PHE A 72 3.56 7.87 14.93
C PHE A 72 4.36 7.28 16.13
N ASN A 73 3.76 6.35 16.87
CA ASN A 73 4.33 5.69 18.06
C ASN A 73 4.35 4.15 17.97
N ASN A 74 4.54 3.59 16.77
CA ASN A 74 4.62 2.15 16.57
C ASN A 74 5.66 1.50 17.53
N PRO A 75 5.27 0.50 18.33
CA PRO A 75 6.18 -0.13 19.30
C PRO A 75 7.23 -1.04 18.65
N THR A 76 7.10 -1.33 17.36
CA THR A 76 7.97 -2.26 16.61
C THR A 76 8.51 -1.66 15.31
N PRO A 77 9.28 -0.54 15.37
CA PRO A 77 9.78 0.14 14.17
C PRO A 77 10.76 -0.70 13.33
N GLU A 78 11.44 -1.66 13.94
CA GLU A 78 12.34 -2.62 13.26
C GLU A 78 11.63 -3.48 12.22
N LYS A 79 10.33 -3.75 12.39
CA LYS A 79 9.55 -4.50 11.38
C LYS A 79 9.36 -3.69 10.11
N VAL A 80 9.24 -2.36 10.22
CA VAL A 80 9.18 -1.45 9.07
C VAL A 80 10.50 -1.43 8.33
N LEU A 81 11.61 -1.27 9.04
CA LEU A 81 12.94 -1.32 8.43
C LEU A 81 13.21 -2.67 7.75
N SER A 82 12.77 -3.76 8.38
CA SER A 82 12.87 -5.10 7.80
C SER A 82 12.00 -5.26 6.54
N LEU A 83 10.81 -4.65 6.50
CA LEU A 83 9.97 -4.65 5.30
C LEU A 83 10.70 -3.94 4.16
N ILE A 84 11.19 -2.72 4.39
CA ILE A 84 11.94 -1.93 3.39
C ILE A 84 13.17 -2.70 2.90
N GLY A 85 13.92 -3.34 3.81
CA GLY A 85 15.10 -4.12 3.45
C GLY A 85 14.78 -5.36 2.59
N ARG A 86 13.61 -5.99 2.79
CA ARG A 86 13.18 -7.15 1.99
C ARG A 86 12.54 -6.75 0.66
N THR A 87 11.76 -5.67 0.64
CA THR A 87 11.05 -5.24 -0.58
C THR A 87 11.91 -4.36 -1.48
N GLN A 88 12.96 -3.73 -0.93
CA GLN A 88 13.90 -2.84 -1.65
C GLN A 88 13.21 -1.87 -2.62
N PRO A 89 12.19 -1.11 -2.18
CA PRO A 89 11.48 -0.19 -3.06
C PRO A 89 12.42 0.86 -3.65
N ASP A 90 12.07 1.43 -4.81
CA ASP A 90 12.81 2.53 -5.41
C ASP A 90 12.35 3.88 -4.85
N VAL A 91 11.05 3.97 -4.53
CA VAL A 91 10.43 5.15 -3.92
C VAL A 91 9.65 4.74 -2.69
N ILE A 92 9.77 5.51 -1.60
CA ILE A 92 9.04 5.29 -0.35
C ILE A 92 8.25 6.55 0.01
N THR A 93 6.96 6.38 0.29
CA THR A 93 6.09 7.44 0.83
C THR A 93 5.55 7.01 2.20
N LEU A 94 5.75 7.86 3.22
CA LEU A 94 5.48 7.53 4.62
C LEU A 94 4.59 8.58 5.27
N ASP A 95 3.50 8.13 5.88
CA ASP A 95 2.62 8.98 6.70
C ASP A 95 2.88 8.76 8.19
N GLU A 96 2.48 9.74 9.01
CA GLU A 96 2.70 9.74 10.47
C GLU A 96 4.16 9.57 10.88
N VAL A 97 5.10 10.11 10.09
CA VAL A 97 6.50 10.20 10.51
C VAL A 97 6.54 11.14 11.73
N SER A 98 7.18 10.68 12.81
CA SER A 98 7.46 11.43 14.05
C SER A 98 8.97 11.61 14.24
N ASP A 99 9.42 12.34 15.27
CA ASP A 99 10.86 12.52 15.56
C ASP A 99 11.57 11.19 15.79
N MET A 100 10.90 10.25 16.47
CA MET A 100 11.37 8.88 16.64
C MET A 100 11.58 8.20 15.29
N TRP A 101 10.62 8.33 14.37
CA TRP A 101 10.73 7.78 13.02
C TRP A 101 11.84 8.42 12.22
N LYS A 102 12.01 9.74 12.28
CA LYS A 102 13.12 10.44 11.62
C LYS A 102 14.47 9.89 12.04
N ALA A 103 14.67 9.60 13.33
CA ALA A 103 15.88 8.97 13.82
C ALA A 103 16.06 7.55 13.25
N LYS A 104 15.01 6.71 13.26
CA LYS A 104 15.06 5.33 12.77
C LYS A 104 15.29 5.25 11.25
N LEU A 105 14.55 6.05 10.48
CA LEU A 105 14.69 6.14 9.03
C LEU A 105 16.04 6.75 8.61
N GLY A 106 16.70 7.49 9.51
CA GLY A 106 18.08 7.94 9.33
C GLY A 106 19.07 6.81 9.04
N LEU A 107 18.80 5.59 9.51
CA LEU A 107 19.60 4.40 9.22
C LEU A 107 19.58 4.01 7.73
N LEU A 108 18.58 4.47 6.98
CA LEU A 108 18.41 4.18 5.57
C LEU A 108 19.05 5.24 4.66
N ALA A 109 19.65 6.29 5.21
CA ALA A 109 20.13 7.45 4.44
C ALA A 109 21.17 7.11 3.36
N SER A 110 21.98 6.06 3.56
CA SER A 110 22.93 5.61 2.54
C SER A 110 22.26 4.88 1.37
N ALA A 111 21.16 4.17 1.63
CA ALA A 111 20.42 3.44 0.59
C ALA A 111 19.40 4.35 -0.12
N TYR A 112 18.88 5.36 0.59
CA TYR A 112 17.92 6.34 0.09
C TYR A 112 18.44 7.76 0.35
N PRO A 113 19.42 8.23 -0.45
CA PRO A 113 20.09 9.52 -0.22
C PRO A 113 19.18 10.72 -0.52
N HIS A 114 18.19 10.55 -1.39
CA HIS A 114 17.21 11.57 -1.73
C HIS A 114 16.00 11.44 -0.81
N ARG A 115 15.85 12.39 0.11
CA ARG A 115 14.76 12.40 1.09
C ARG A 115 14.20 13.80 1.30
N ILE A 116 12.89 13.87 1.47
CA ILE A 116 12.17 15.08 1.88
C ILE A 116 11.44 14.73 3.17
N LEU A 117 11.71 15.48 4.22
CA LEU A 117 10.94 15.41 5.46
C LEU A 117 10.09 16.67 5.52
N CYS A 118 8.78 16.50 5.44
CA CYS A 118 7.83 17.62 5.46
C CYS A 118 7.82 18.25 6.86
N PRO A 119 8.25 19.52 7.01
CA PRO A 119 8.29 20.18 8.32
C PRO A 119 6.88 20.42 8.86
N TYR A 120 6.70 20.28 10.17
CA TYR A 120 5.39 20.44 10.80
C TYR A 120 5.26 21.67 11.73
N PRO A 121 4.55 22.74 11.32
CA PRO A 121 4.48 23.99 12.10
C PRO A 121 3.51 23.97 13.31
N ASN A 122 2.56 23.04 13.38
CA ASN A 122 1.43 23.09 14.33
C ASN A 122 1.40 21.96 15.38
N GLY A 123 2.42 21.09 15.44
CA GLY A 123 2.59 20.07 16.49
C GLY A 123 1.63 18.86 16.50
N VAL A 124 0.67 18.76 15.57
CA VAL A 124 -0.32 17.66 15.49
C VAL A 124 -0.15 16.92 14.16
N PHE A 125 0.52 15.76 14.16
CA PHE A 125 0.79 14.89 12.99
C PHE A 125 1.93 15.33 12.03
N GLY A 126 3.22 15.10 12.36
CA GLY A 126 4.38 15.29 11.45
C GLY A 126 5.75 15.36 12.17
N VAL A 127 6.84 15.69 11.44
CA VAL A 127 8.24 15.89 11.94
C VAL A 127 8.86 17.22 11.53
#